data_AF-A0A939YPJ6-F1
#
_entry.id   AF-A0A939YPJ6-F1
#
_cell.length_a   1.000
_cell.length_b   1.000
_cell.length_c   1.000
_cell.angle_alpha   90.00
_cell.angle_beta   90.00
_cell.angle_gamma   90.00
#
_symmetry.space_group_name_H-M   'P 1'
#
loop_
_entity.id
_entity.type
_entity.pdbx_description
1 polymer ?
#
loop_
_entity_poly.entity_id
_entity_poly.type
_entity_poly.pdbx_seq_one_letter_code
_entity_poly.pdbx_strand_id
1 'polypeptide(L)'
;MRPRILCILTAAALAFCSVTGMTAGADDTIAHDPSRDVQTEGVGNPFNYGERNTPENASTEEIRTINSKMTVQEVKYALYKEIDEHWDLLRVRLGEPEREKVYALFLGLGSRESTLGEGRHGADVETAFAQGFGVSSAHSYGTLQTAVTAFEGCDPTFMKEDNVPEMYQYTLSESTFYDAIISDHMGIRKLLHFVEIAINEEGMTGYDVIRGALKGFNQGWCNYTPDNEAYYKDYPDEIIAMAHWYYDNGHLYDNVFTWTQNTATEPYRTNAWDWWSDCSPSMAEITASPDPVTEPPTAAGTTEPTAGSIVPEPPYQMGDVNLSYSVDVADLVLLSRYLLGAEELTQNQATVADMDFSGTVDTFDLVQLRKHLVR
;
A
#
# COMPACT_ATOMS: atom_id res chain seq x y z
N MET A 1 -15.86 33.99 63.99
CA MET A 1 -15.44 33.69 65.38
C MET A 1 -14.52 32.48 65.33
N ARG A 2 -13.22 32.67 65.59
CA ARG A 2 -12.25 31.59 65.83
C ARG A 2 -12.33 31.16 67.30
N PRO A 3 -11.87 29.95 67.63
CA PRO A 3 -10.61 29.91 68.36
C PRO A 3 -9.59 28.89 67.81
N ARG A 4 -8.31 29.25 68.01
CA ARG A 4 -7.10 28.45 67.80
C ARG A 4 -6.62 27.92 69.14
N ILE A 5 -6.11 26.68 69.19
CA ILE A 5 -5.12 26.16 70.17
C ILE A 5 -4.25 25.13 69.39
N LEU A 6 -3.02 25.46 68.99
CA LEU A 6 -1.71 25.16 69.62
C LEU A 6 -1.36 23.64 69.57
N CYS A 7 -0.62 23.13 68.58
CA CYS A 7 0.85 23.14 68.37
C CYS A 7 1.64 22.27 69.39
N ILE A 8 2.09 21.07 68.96
CA ILE A 8 3.30 20.38 69.46
C ILE A 8 3.97 19.67 68.27
N LEU A 9 5.28 19.94 68.10
CA LEU A 9 6.21 19.27 67.17
C LEU A 9 6.60 17.87 67.66
N THR A 10 6.74 16.91 66.74
CA THR A 10 7.71 15.80 66.86
C THR A 10 8.21 15.39 65.47
N ALA A 11 9.48 14.99 65.44
CA ALA A 11 10.39 14.96 64.30
C ALA A 11 10.32 13.69 63.42
N ALA A 12 10.74 13.89 62.16
CA ALA A 12 11.57 13.03 61.30
C ALA A 12 11.22 11.53 61.14
N ALA A 13 10.80 11.18 59.92
CA ALA A 13 11.34 10.04 59.18
C ALA A 13 11.20 10.31 57.67
N LEU A 14 12.31 10.68 57.01
CA LEU A 14 12.44 10.56 55.56
C LEU A 14 12.48 9.06 55.25
N ALA A 15 11.37 8.52 54.72
CA ALA A 15 11.38 7.20 54.11
C ALA A 15 11.83 7.36 52.66
N PHE A 16 13.13 7.16 52.43
CA PHE A 16 13.63 6.70 51.14
C PHE A 16 13.06 5.30 50.92
N CYS A 17 11.93 5.20 50.22
CA CYS A 17 11.46 3.92 49.72
C CYS A 17 12.17 3.65 48.39
N SER A 18 13.14 2.76 48.49
CA SER A 18 13.91 2.17 47.40
C SER A 18 13.02 1.72 46.24
N VAL A 19 13.49 2.01 45.03
CA VAL A 19 13.11 1.37 43.78
C VAL A 19 13.14 -0.15 43.97
N THR A 20 11.98 -0.79 43.91
CA THR A 20 11.86 -2.24 43.79
C THR A 20 10.79 -2.57 42.77
N GLY A 21 11.25 -3.00 41.60
CA GLY A 21 10.55 -3.94 40.73
C GLY A 21 9.30 -3.43 40.02
N MET A 22 9.46 -2.63 38.96
CA MET A 22 8.58 -2.80 37.79
C MET A 22 8.94 -4.16 37.19
N THR A 23 8.12 -5.16 37.50
CA THR A 23 8.09 -6.41 36.77
C THR A 23 7.65 -6.10 35.34
N ALA A 24 8.59 -6.14 34.40
CA ALA A 24 8.28 -6.38 33.00
C ALA A 24 7.45 -7.66 32.90
N GLY A 25 6.30 -7.61 32.23
CA GLY A 25 5.41 -8.76 32.14
C GLY A 25 3.99 -8.47 31.66
N ALA A 26 3.86 -7.90 30.47
CA ALA A 26 3.06 -8.50 29.41
C ALA A 26 4.02 -8.57 28.22
N ASP A 27 4.17 -9.73 27.63
CA ASP A 27 4.83 -9.85 26.35
C ASP A 27 3.95 -9.07 25.37
N ASP A 28 4.39 -7.90 24.90
CA ASP A 28 3.74 -7.13 23.82
C ASP A 28 3.91 -7.93 22.52
N THR A 29 3.32 -9.12 22.47
CA THR A 29 3.33 -9.97 21.30
C THR A 29 2.43 -9.33 20.27
N ILE A 30 3.04 -8.58 19.35
CA ILE A 30 2.38 -8.10 18.13
C ILE A 30 1.68 -9.32 17.49
N ALA A 31 0.39 -9.18 17.19
CA ALA A 31 -0.45 -10.30 16.74
C ALA A 31 -0.14 -10.75 15.30
N HIS A 32 0.64 -9.95 14.56
CA HIS A 32 1.05 -10.17 13.19
C HIS A 32 2.58 -10.13 13.08
N ASP A 33 3.13 -10.64 11.98
CA ASP A 33 4.57 -10.67 11.73
C ASP A 33 5.00 -9.39 10.98
N PRO A 34 5.64 -8.40 11.65
CA PRO A 34 6.06 -7.15 11.02
C PRO A 34 7.29 -7.33 10.12
N SER A 35 7.94 -8.50 10.14
CA SER A 35 9.06 -8.80 9.23
C SER A 35 8.59 -9.28 7.86
N ARG A 36 7.29 -9.52 7.71
CA ARG A 36 6.71 -10.13 6.52
C ARG A 36 6.56 -9.12 5.40
N ASP A 37 7.01 -9.47 4.20
CA ASP A 37 6.95 -8.61 3.02
C ASP A 37 6.43 -9.42 1.82
N VAL A 38 5.22 -9.11 1.36
CA VAL A 38 4.55 -9.96 0.35
C VAL A 38 5.17 -9.84 -1.03
N GLN A 39 5.83 -8.72 -1.31
CA GLN A 39 6.57 -8.50 -2.55
C GLN A 39 7.84 -9.34 -2.57
N THR A 40 8.62 -9.28 -1.49
CA THR A 40 9.86 -10.04 -1.34
C THR A 40 9.60 -11.55 -1.33
N GLU A 41 8.47 -11.97 -0.76
CA GLU A 41 8.02 -13.38 -0.79
C GLU A 41 7.48 -13.83 -2.16
N GLY A 42 7.21 -12.91 -3.08
CA GLY A 42 6.63 -13.21 -4.39
C GLY A 42 5.16 -13.65 -4.34
N VAL A 43 4.44 -13.30 -3.27
CA VAL A 43 3.03 -13.68 -3.06
C VAL A 43 2.05 -12.53 -3.31
N GLY A 44 2.55 -11.31 -3.47
CA GLY A 44 1.75 -10.12 -3.81
C GLY A 44 1.13 -10.12 -5.21
N ASN A 45 1.62 -10.96 -6.12
CA ASN A 45 0.95 -11.26 -7.38
C ASN A 45 0.55 -12.75 -7.43
N PRO A 46 -0.67 -13.11 -6.98
CA PRO A 46 -1.11 -14.50 -6.89
C PRO A 46 -1.00 -15.31 -8.19
N PHE A 47 -1.09 -14.63 -9.34
CA PHE A 47 -1.11 -15.28 -10.67
C PHE A 47 0.12 -14.97 -11.53
N ASN A 48 1.07 -14.20 -11.01
CA ASN A 48 2.36 -13.87 -11.61
C ASN A 48 2.28 -13.22 -13.01
N TYR A 49 1.44 -12.19 -13.16
CA TYR A 49 1.32 -11.38 -14.39
C TYR A 49 1.93 -9.97 -14.28
N GLY A 50 2.97 -9.80 -13.45
CA GLY A 50 3.67 -8.51 -13.27
C GLY A 50 2.80 -7.45 -12.59
N GLU A 51 2.57 -6.32 -13.27
CA GLU A 51 1.70 -5.22 -12.81
C GLU A 51 0.19 -5.52 -12.90
N ARG A 52 -0.17 -6.72 -13.34
CA ARG A 52 -1.55 -7.15 -13.52
C ARG A 52 -1.86 -8.37 -12.69
N ASN A 53 -3.13 -8.52 -12.35
CA ASN A 53 -3.68 -9.76 -11.82
C ASN A 53 -4.01 -10.77 -12.93
N THR A 54 -4.04 -10.32 -14.19
CA THR A 54 -4.52 -11.07 -15.34
C THR A 54 -3.65 -10.84 -16.59
N PRO A 55 -3.67 -11.72 -17.61
CA PRO A 55 -2.95 -11.50 -18.87
C PRO A 55 -3.38 -10.18 -19.54
N GLU A 56 -2.43 -9.47 -20.15
CA GLU A 56 -2.71 -8.16 -20.80
C GLU A 56 -3.76 -8.23 -21.91
N ASN A 57 -3.78 -9.35 -22.66
CA ASN A 57 -4.71 -9.60 -23.75
C ASN A 57 -5.97 -10.37 -23.34
N ALA A 58 -6.21 -10.57 -22.04
CA ALA A 58 -7.41 -11.25 -21.56
C ALA A 58 -8.67 -10.45 -21.90
N SER A 59 -9.73 -11.17 -22.27
CA SER A 59 -11.06 -10.59 -22.42
C SER A 59 -11.65 -10.21 -21.06
N THR A 60 -12.61 -9.28 -21.04
CA THR A 60 -13.33 -8.88 -19.82
C THR A 60 -13.91 -10.08 -19.06
N GLU A 61 -14.45 -11.08 -19.77
CA GLU A 61 -14.99 -12.29 -19.14
C GLU A 61 -13.89 -13.13 -18.47
N GLU A 62 -12.72 -13.26 -19.10
CA GLU A 62 -11.57 -13.96 -18.52
C GLU A 62 -11.02 -13.23 -17.29
N ILE A 63 -10.88 -11.91 -17.36
CA ILE A 63 -10.41 -11.08 -16.24
C ILE A 63 -11.32 -11.28 -15.02
N ARG A 64 -12.62 -11.09 -15.20
CA ARG A 64 -13.61 -11.23 -14.13
C ARG A 64 -13.68 -12.66 -13.59
N THR A 65 -13.52 -13.66 -14.46
CA THR A 65 -13.45 -15.07 -14.05
C THR A 65 -12.23 -15.35 -13.16
N ILE A 66 -11.06 -14.76 -13.46
CA ILE A 66 -9.86 -14.89 -12.62
C ILE A 66 -10.10 -14.22 -11.27
N ASN A 67 -10.52 -12.96 -11.28
CA ASN A 67 -10.76 -12.19 -10.06
C ASN A 67 -11.79 -12.85 -9.13
N SER A 68 -12.84 -13.46 -9.71
CA SER A 68 -13.90 -14.14 -8.96
C SER A 68 -13.44 -15.35 -8.14
N LYS A 69 -12.27 -15.90 -8.47
CA LYS A 69 -11.71 -17.09 -7.82
C LYS A 69 -10.69 -16.77 -6.73
N MET A 70 -10.31 -15.50 -6.60
CA MET A 70 -9.36 -15.08 -5.57
C MET A 70 -9.92 -15.40 -4.19
N THR A 71 -9.10 -16.05 -3.38
CA THR A 71 -9.31 -16.20 -1.95
C THR A 71 -9.18 -14.84 -1.27
N VAL A 72 -9.70 -14.73 -0.04
CA VAL A 72 -9.52 -13.51 0.77
C VAL A 72 -8.05 -13.18 0.93
N GLN A 73 -7.19 -14.17 1.17
CA GLN A 73 -5.75 -13.95 1.30
C GLN A 73 -5.13 -13.39 0.01
N GLU A 74 -5.51 -13.93 -1.16
CA GLU A 74 -5.02 -13.44 -2.45
C GLU A 74 -5.48 -12.00 -2.74
N VAL A 75 -6.72 -11.65 -2.34
CA VAL A 75 -7.22 -10.26 -2.39
C VAL A 75 -6.38 -9.34 -1.52
N LYS A 76 -6.07 -9.75 -0.27
CA LYS A 76 -5.19 -8.97 0.62
C LYS A 76 -3.80 -8.78 0.02
N TYR A 77 -3.22 -9.83 -0.54
CA TYR A 77 -1.86 -9.77 -1.09
C TYR A 77 -1.76 -8.92 -2.36
N ALA A 78 -2.77 -8.99 -3.25
CA ALA A 78 -2.85 -8.10 -4.41
C ALA A 78 -2.89 -6.61 -3.99
N LEU A 79 -3.62 -6.30 -2.93
CA LEU A 79 -3.67 -4.95 -2.36
C LEU A 79 -2.33 -4.56 -1.69
N TYR A 80 -1.69 -5.48 -0.98
CA TYR A 80 -0.41 -5.24 -0.32
C TYR A 80 0.74 -5.04 -1.29
N LYS A 81 0.69 -5.66 -2.48
CA LYS A 81 1.63 -5.37 -3.57
C LYS A 81 1.72 -3.87 -3.82
N GLU A 82 0.58 -3.24 -4.05
CA GLU A 82 0.53 -1.81 -4.35
C GLU A 82 0.92 -0.97 -3.12
N ILE A 83 0.60 -1.41 -1.91
CA ILE A 83 1.04 -0.69 -0.71
C ILE A 83 2.57 -0.73 -0.56
N ASP A 84 3.19 -1.87 -0.82
CA ASP A 84 4.64 -2.07 -0.71
C ASP A 84 5.40 -1.28 -1.79
N GLU A 85 4.95 -1.35 -3.03
CA GLU A 85 5.56 -0.62 -4.16
C GLU A 85 5.51 0.90 -3.99
N HIS A 86 4.47 1.40 -3.30
CA HIS A 86 4.27 2.82 -3.03
C HIS A 86 4.56 3.20 -1.57
N TRP A 87 5.26 2.36 -0.81
CA TRP A 87 5.40 2.52 0.65
C TRP A 87 5.98 3.87 1.08
N ASP A 88 7.07 4.31 0.43
CA ASP A 88 7.71 5.59 0.76
C ASP A 88 6.79 6.80 0.51
N LEU A 89 5.90 6.70 -0.47
CA LEU A 89 4.87 7.70 -0.71
C LEU A 89 3.78 7.61 0.38
N LEU A 90 3.24 6.41 0.59
CA LEU A 90 2.11 6.18 1.50
C LEU A 90 2.43 6.55 2.94
N ARG A 91 3.60 6.18 3.45
CA ARG A 91 4.02 6.51 4.81
C ARG A 91 4.08 8.03 5.07
N VAL A 92 4.44 8.81 4.05
CA VAL A 92 4.50 10.28 4.14
C VAL A 92 3.11 10.91 3.97
N ARG A 93 2.37 10.48 2.94
CA ARG A 93 1.06 11.05 2.61
C ARG A 93 0.02 10.73 3.69
N LEU A 94 0.05 9.51 4.25
CA LEU A 94 -0.83 9.08 5.33
C LEU A 94 -0.26 9.39 6.72
N GLY A 95 1.02 9.78 6.80
CA GLY A 95 1.69 10.14 8.04
C GLY A 95 1.84 8.98 9.03
N GLU A 96 1.83 7.75 8.54
CA GLU A 96 1.85 6.52 9.34
C GLU A 96 3.14 5.74 9.02
N PRO A 97 4.10 5.67 9.95
CA PRO A 97 5.37 4.97 9.74
C PRO A 97 5.27 3.45 9.84
N GLU A 98 4.16 2.91 10.36
CA GLU A 98 3.96 1.47 10.50
C GLU A 98 3.17 0.90 9.31
N ARG A 99 3.85 0.08 8.50
CA ARG A 99 3.28 -0.46 7.26
C ARG A 99 2.05 -1.33 7.51
N GLU A 100 2.07 -2.09 8.58
CA GLU A 100 1.01 -3.01 8.97
C GLU A 100 -0.28 -2.26 9.36
N LYS A 101 -0.17 -1.02 9.86
CA LYS A 101 -1.34 -0.15 10.04
C LYS A 101 -1.89 0.32 8.70
N VAL A 102 -1.04 0.64 7.74
CA VAL A 102 -1.49 1.01 6.38
C VAL A 102 -2.14 -0.18 5.67
N TYR A 103 -1.60 -1.40 5.80
CA TYR A 103 -2.30 -2.62 5.38
C TYR A 103 -3.69 -2.71 6.01
N ALA A 104 -3.77 -2.58 7.33
CA ALA A 104 -5.04 -2.62 8.06
C ALA A 104 -6.03 -1.55 7.59
N LEU A 105 -5.60 -0.31 7.34
CA LEU A 105 -6.45 0.77 6.80
C LEU A 105 -7.12 0.34 5.51
N PHE A 106 -6.34 -0.16 4.55
CA PHE A 106 -6.87 -0.59 3.25
C PHE A 106 -7.68 -1.87 3.34
N LEU A 107 -7.39 -2.78 4.29
CA LEU A 107 -8.28 -3.89 4.61
C LEU A 107 -9.62 -3.42 5.17
N GLY A 108 -9.63 -2.43 6.06
CA GLY A 108 -10.86 -1.83 6.58
C GLY A 108 -11.68 -1.19 5.46
N LEU A 109 -11.04 -0.47 4.54
CA LEU A 109 -11.68 0.09 3.36
C LEU A 109 -12.26 -1.02 2.46
N GLY A 110 -11.46 -2.04 2.16
CA GLY A 110 -11.89 -3.19 1.37
C GLY A 110 -13.04 -3.98 2.02
N SER A 111 -13.05 -4.13 3.34
CA SER A 111 -14.17 -4.70 4.08
C SER A 111 -15.43 -3.86 3.97
N ARG A 112 -15.30 -2.53 4.03
CA ARG A 112 -16.43 -1.60 3.94
C ARG A 112 -17.05 -1.58 2.54
N GLU A 113 -16.20 -1.72 1.52
CA GLU A 113 -16.57 -1.54 0.12
C GLU A 113 -16.98 -2.84 -0.57
N SER A 114 -16.27 -3.94 -0.32
CA SER A 114 -16.48 -5.22 -1.00
C SER A 114 -16.59 -6.43 -0.08
N THR A 115 -16.48 -6.23 1.24
CA THR A 115 -16.35 -7.34 2.22
C THR A 115 -15.15 -8.24 1.90
N LEU A 116 -14.07 -7.67 1.36
CA LEU A 116 -12.90 -8.39 0.84
C LEU A 116 -13.25 -9.57 -0.08
N GLY A 117 -14.34 -9.45 -0.85
CA GLY A 117 -14.69 -10.44 -1.87
C GLY A 117 -15.35 -11.73 -1.39
N GLU A 118 -15.89 -11.77 -0.16
CA GLU A 118 -16.37 -13.00 0.49
C GLU A 118 -17.15 -13.97 -0.44
N GLY A 119 -16.68 -15.22 -0.48
CA GLY A 119 -17.48 -16.44 -0.68
C GLY A 119 -18.09 -16.71 -2.05
N ARG A 120 -18.13 -15.74 -2.98
CA ARG A 120 -18.61 -15.94 -4.36
C ARG A 120 -17.90 -15.10 -5.42
N HIS A 121 -17.19 -14.03 -5.03
CA HIS A 121 -16.81 -12.99 -5.98
C HIS A 121 -15.34 -12.55 -5.93
N GLY A 122 -14.52 -12.95 -4.95
CA GLY A 122 -13.11 -12.51 -4.90
C GLY A 122 -12.98 -11.00 -5.15
N ALA A 123 -12.06 -10.57 -6.01
CA ALA A 123 -11.97 -9.14 -6.40
C ALA A 123 -13.03 -8.70 -7.45
N ASP A 124 -13.89 -9.60 -7.94
CA ASP A 124 -14.94 -9.32 -8.94
C ASP A 124 -16.22 -8.75 -8.33
N VAL A 125 -16.12 -7.57 -7.73
CA VAL A 125 -17.27 -6.83 -7.17
C VAL A 125 -17.49 -5.56 -7.97
N GLU A 126 -18.68 -5.40 -8.57
CA GLU A 126 -19.02 -4.26 -9.43
C GLU A 126 -20.31 -3.58 -8.95
N THR A 127 -20.30 -2.26 -8.89
CA THR A 127 -21.46 -1.45 -8.51
C THR A 127 -21.70 -0.29 -9.47
N ALA A 128 -22.95 0.20 -9.50
CA ALA A 128 -23.43 1.30 -10.35
C ALA A 128 -23.22 1.16 -11.88
N PHE A 129 -23.14 -0.06 -12.40
CA PHE A 129 -23.04 -0.36 -13.85
C PHE A 129 -24.37 -0.19 -14.64
N ALA A 130 -25.50 0.06 -13.98
CA ALA A 130 -26.83 0.02 -14.62
C ALA A 130 -27.01 0.96 -15.83
N GLN A 131 -26.19 2.02 -15.93
CA GLN A 131 -26.22 2.98 -17.03
C GLN A 131 -25.22 2.65 -18.16
N GLY A 132 -24.44 1.59 -18.02
CA GLY A 132 -23.35 1.21 -18.92
C GLY A 132 -21.98 1.64 -18.40
N PHE A 133 -20.94 1.06 -19.02
CA PHE A 133 -19.54 1.26 -18.64
C PHE A 133 -19.15 2.74 -18.66
N GLY A 134 -18.65 3.25 -17.54
CA GLY A 134 -18.08 4.60 -17.44
C GLY A 134 -19.11 5.75 -17.44
N VAL A 135 -20.41 5.46 -17.50
CA VAL A 135 -21.45 6.51 -17.58
C VAL A 135 -21.73 7.15 -16.22
N SER A 136 -21.76 6.36 -15.16
CA SER A 136 -21.94 6.86 -13.79
C SER A 136 -20.60 7.18 -13.16
N SER A 137 -20.45 8.33 -12.52
CA SER A 137 -19.25 8.63 -11.71
C SER A 137 -19.08 7.67 -10.54
N ALA A 138 -20.16 7.01 -10.11
CA ALA A 138 -20.14 5.99 -9.06
C ALA A 138 -19.92 4.56 -9.60
N HIS A 139 -19.70 4.39 -10.90
CA HIS A 139 -19.37 3.07 -11.46
C HIS A 139 -18.03 2.61 -10.90
N SER A 140 -18.06 1.55 -10.10
CA SER A 140 -16.94 1.13 -9.25
C SER A 140 -16.69 -0.36 -9.34
N TYR A 141 -15.42 -0.76 -9.21
CA TYR A 141 -14.98 -2.16 -9.27
C TYR A 141 -13.92 -2.50 -8.21
N GLY A 142 -13.75 -3.78 -7.93
CA GLY A 142 -12.61 -4.29 -7.18
C GLY A 142 -12.76 -4.24 -5.66
N THR A 143 -11.67 -4.61 -4.97
CA THR A 143 -11.56 -4.69 -3.51
C THR A 143 -11.98 -3.39 -2.84
N LEU A 144 -11.48 -2.26 -3.36
CA LEU A 144 -11.70 -0.93 -2.82
C LEU A 144 -12.93 -0.22 -3.42
N GLN A 145 -13.68 -0.86 -4.33
CA GLN A 145 -14.73 -0.21 -5.12
C GLN A 145 -14.22 1.07 -5.83
N THR A 146 -13.08 0.95 -6.51
CA THR A 146 -12.43 2.03 -7.23
C THR A 146 -13.33 2.56 -8.35
N ALA A 147 -13.76 3.81 -8.21
CA ALA A 147 -14.65 4.46 -9.16
C ALA A 147 -13.94 4.83 -10.47
N VAL A 148 -14.67 4.84 -11.59
CA VAL A 148 -14.17 5.26 -12.92
C VAL A 148 -13.54 6.66 -12.93
N THR A 149 -13.92 7.53 -11.99
CA THR A 149 -13.31 8.86 -11.80
C THR A 149 -11.81 8.82 -11.50
N ALA A 150 -11.30 7.70 -10.96
CA ALA A 150 -9.87 7.54 -10.69
C ALA A 150 -9.04 7.53 -11.98
N PHE A 151 -9.62 7.04 -13.07
CA PHE A 151 -8.93 6.71 -14.31
C PHE A 151 -8.83 7.91 -15.26
N GLU A 152 -7.72 7.98 -15.98
CA GLU A 152 -7.55 8.96 -17.06
C GLU A 152 -8.53 8.65 -18.21
N GLY A 153 -9.06 9.69 -18.87
CA GLY A 153 -9.94 9.49 -20.03
C GLY A 153 -11.36 9.04 -19.68
N CYS A 154 -11.73 9.07 -18.39
CA CYS A 154 -13.13 9.02 -17.97
C CYS A 154 -13.93 10.23 -18.48
N ASP A 155 -15.24 10.27 -18.19
CA ASP A 155 -16.11 11.37 -18.64
C ASP A 155 -15.51 12.74 -18.21
N PRO A 156 -15.26 13.66 -19.16
CA PRO A 156 -14.58 14.92 -18.87
C PRO A 156 -15.38 15.88 -17.98
N THR A 157 -16.63 15.56 -17.65
CA THR A 157 -17.44 16.30 -16.67
C THR A 157 -17.16 15.89 -15.22
N PHE A 158 -16.49 14.76 -15.00
CA PHE A 158 -16.04 14.34 -13.68
C PHE A 158 -14.86 15.20 -13.21
N MET A 159 -14.69 15.26 -11.89
CA MET A 159 -13.53 15.92 -11.29
C MET A 159 -12.25 15.20 -11.73
N LYS A 160 -11.24 15.98 -12.10
CA LYS A 160 -9.93 15.43 -12.48
C LYS A 160 -9.12 15.10 -11.24
N GLU A 161 -8.36 14.01 -11.33
CA GLU A 161 -7.49 13.52 -10.26
C GLU A 161 -6.01 13.59 -10.68
N ASP A 162 -5.52 14.78 -11.06
CA ASP A 162 -4.15 15.03 -11.57
C ASP A 162 -3.14 15.49 -10.49
N ASN A 163 -3.55 15.45 -9.22
CA ASN A 163 -2.79 15.91 -8.04
C ASN A 163 -1.98 14.81 -7.33
N VAL A 164 -1.91 13.60 -7.90
CA VAL A 164 -1.04 12.50 -7.43
C VAL A 164 -0.10 12.09 -8.57
N PRO A 165 0.92 12.91 -8.89
CA PRO A 165 1.86 12.62 -9.98
C PRO A 165 2.83 11.46 -9.66
N GLU A 166 2.95 11.05 -8.40
CA GLU A 166 3.86 9.99 -7.96
C GLU A 166 3.35 8.59 -8.33
N MET A 167 2.04 8.43 -8.49
CA MET A 167 1.42 7.17 -8.93
C MET A 167 0.86 7.32 -10.34
N TYR A 168 1.11 6.31 -11.18
CA TYR A 168 0.65 6.31 -12.56
C TYR A 168 -0.89 6.32 -12.64
N GLN A 169 -1.44 7.16 -13.51
CA GLN A 169 -2.88 7.20 -13.72
C GLN A 169 -3.25 6.35 -14.94
N TYR A 170 -3.77 5.15 -14.73
CA TYR A 170 -4.19 4.29 -15.83
C TYR A 170 -5.36 4.90 -16.63
N THR A 171 -5.32 4.77 -17.96
CA THR A 171 -6.45 5.12 -18.83
C THR A 171 -7.64 4.19 -18.57
N LEU A 172 -8.86 4.73 -18.59
CA LEU A 172 -10.09 3.98 -18.44
C LEU A 172 -10.33 3.08 -19.66
N SER A 173 -10.32 1.78 -19.42
CA SER A 173 -10.74 0.74 -20.37
C SER A 173 -11.29 -0.44 -19.58
N GLU A 174 -12.05 -1.34 -20.19
CA GLU A 174 -12.49 -2.55 -19.47
C GLU A 174 -11.29 -3.38 -18.98
N SER A 175 -10.21 -3.46 -19.76
CA SER A 175 -9.01 -4.22 -19.39
C SER A 175 -8.30 -3.67 -18.16
N THR A 176 -8.25 -2.34 -17.99
CA THR A 176 -7.62 -1.69 -16.84
C THR A 176 -8.56 -1.56 -15.65
N PHE A 177 -9.85 -1.28 -15.90
CA PHE A 177 -10.85 -1.12 -14.85
C PHE A 177 -11.17 -2.42 -14.13
N TYR A 178 -11.21 -3.55 -14.86
CA TYR A 178 -11.53 -4.85 -14.28
C TYR A 178 -10.30 -5.63 -13.79
N ASP A 179 -9.06 -5.21 -14.02
CA ASP A 179 -7.92 -5.92 -13.45
C ASP A 179 -7.78 -5.60 -11.95
N ALA A 180 -7.71 -6.62 -11.08
CA ALA A 180 -7.77 -6.41 -9.63
C ALA A 180 -6.59 -5.59 -9.09
N ILE A 181 -5.37 -5.83 -9.57
CA ILE A 181 -4.16 -5.12 -9.10
C ILE A 181 -4.20 -3.67 -9.61
N ILE A 182 -4.55 -3.45 -10.88
CA ILE A 182 -4.73 -2.08 -11.40
C ILE A 182 -5.86 -1.35 -10.66
N SER A 183 -6.97 -2.04 -10.37
CA SER A 183 -8.07 -1.46 -9.60
C SER A 183 -7.63 -1.05 -8.19
N ASP A 184 -6.81 -1.86 -7.51
CA ASP A 184 -6.26 -1.52 -6.19
C ASP A 184 -5.28 -0.34 -6.28
N HIS A 185 -4.38 -0.34 -7.27
CA HIS A 185 -3.48 0.79 -7.57
C HIS A 185 -4.25 2.12 -7.70
N MET A 186 -5.28 2.10 -8.54
CA MET A 186 -6.10 3.27 -8.82
C MET A 186 -6.97 3.68 -7.62
N GLY A 187 -7.37 2.72 -6.78
CA GLY A 187 -8.07 2.99 -5.53
C GLY A 187 -7.18 3.67 -4.49
N ILE A 188 -5.95 3.17 -4.32
CA ILE A 188 -4.93 3.80 -3.46
C ILE A 188 -4.64 5.22 -3.97
N ARG A 189 -4.40 5.38 -5.27
CA ARG A 189 -4.18 6.68 -5.90
C ARG A 189 -5.35 7.64 -5.68
N LYS A 190 -6.59 7.16 -5.82
CA LYS A 190 -7.81 7.96 -5.57
C LYS A 190 -7.91 8.38 -4.09
N LEU A 191 -7.55 7.51 -3.14
CA LEU A 191 -7.51 7.91 -1.74
C LEU A 191 -6.47 9.03 -1.53
N LEU A 192 -5.29 8.92 -2.14
CA LEU A 192 -4.26 9.96 -2.08
C LEU A 192 -4.67 11.29 -2.74
N HIS A 193 -5.48 11.24 -3.81
CA HIS A 193 -6.08 12.43 -4.40
C HIS A 193 -6.90 13.20 -3.36
N PHE A 194 -7.67 12.49 -2.53
CA PHE A 194 -8.46 13.10 -1.47
C PHE A 194 -7.64 13.45 -0.21
N VAL A 195 -6.52 12.77 0.04
CA VAL A 195 -5.55 13.18 1.08
C VAL A 195 -4.96 14.55 0.73
N GLU A 196 -4.58 14.77 -0.53
CA GLU A 196 -4.07 16.05 -1.00
C GLU A 196 -5.11 17.16 -0.82
N ILE A 197 -6.35 16.95 -1.27
CA ILE A 197 -7.46 17.90 -1.08
C ILE A 197 -7.70 18.17 0.41
N ALA A 198 -7.72 17.13 1.24
CA ALA A 198 -7.94 17.28 2.68
C ALA A 198 -6.86 18.16 3.34
N ILE A 199 -5.59 18.02 2.93
CA ILE A 199 -4.49 18.84 3.46
C ILE A 199 -4.54 20.26 2.89
N ASN A 200 -4.56 20.40 1.56
CA ASN A 200 -4.26 21.66 0.90
C ASN A 200 -5.49 22.55 0.71
N GLU A 201 -6.68 21.96 0.55
CA GLU A 201 -7.92 22.72 0.33
C GLU A 201 -8.77 22.83 1.60
N GLU A 202 -8.90 21.74 2.36
CA GLU A 202 -9.73 21.70 3.58
C GLU A 202 -8.94 22.05 4.86
N GLY A 203 -7.60 22.08 4.79
CA GLY A 203 -6.75 22.45 5.93
C GLY A 203 -6.79 21.46 7.09
N MET A 204 -7.08 20.18 6.82
CA MET A 204 -7.14 19.12 7.81
C MET A 204 -5.74 18.70 8.27
N THR A 205 -5.66 18.15 9.48
CA THR A 205 -4.39 17.68 10.08
C THR A 205 -4.59 16.39 10.87
N GLY A 206 -3.51 15.64 11.10
CA GLY A 206 -3.57 14.39 11.86
C GLY A 206 -4.53 13.39 11.22
N TYR A 207 -5.22 12.59 12.03
CA TYR A 207 -6.11 11.54 11.51
C TYR A 207 -7.31 12.11 10.73
N ASP A 208 -7.69 13.37 10.95
CA ASP A 208 -8.80 14.00 10.23
C ASP A 208 -8.54 14.08 8.72
N VAL A 209 -7.28 14.11 8.28
CA VAL A 209 -6.92 14.02 6.86
C VAL A 209 -7.38 12.70 6.25
N ILE A 210 -7.04 11.56 6.87
CA ILE A 210 -7.44 10.24 6.37
C ILE A 210 -8.96 10.10 6.49
N ARG A 211 -9.53 10.53 7.61
CA ARG A 211 -10.97 10.50 7.87
C ARG A 211 -11.77 11.28 6.82
N GLY A 212 -11.30 12.48 6.46
CA GLY A 212 -11.85 13.30 5.37
C GLY A 212 -11.60 12.70 3.99
N ALA A 213 -10.43 12.11 3.77
CA ALA A 213 -10.09 11.45 2.50
C ALA A 213 -10.97 10.23 2.22
N LEU A 214 -11.27 9.41 3.23
CA LEU A 214 -12.23 8.29 3.11
C LEU A 214 -13.63 8.77 2.72
N LYS A 215 -14.10 9.89 3.30
CA LYS A 215 -15.36 10.51 2.85
C LYS A 215 -15.27 11.01 1.41
N GLY A 216 -14.15 11.64 1.05
CA GLY A 216 -13.87 12.07 -0.33
C GLY A 216 -13.91 10.90 -1.30
N PHE A 217 -13.28 9.78 -0.94
CA PHE A 217 -13.25 8.55 -1.74
C PHE A 217 -14.66 8.06 -2.10
N ASN A 218 -15.58 8.09 -1.14
CA ASN A 218 -16.96 7.61 -1.31
C ASN A 218 -17.93 8.65 -1.91
N GLN A 219 -17.82 9.93 -1.53
CA GLN A 219 -18.79 10.96 -1.93
C GLN A 219 -18.28 11.93 -2.99
N GLY A 220 -16.97 12.07 -3.16
CA GLY A 220 -16.32 13.04 -4.03
C GLY A 220 -15.97 14.37 -3.36
N TRP A 221 -16.10 14.52 -2.04
CA TRP A 221 -15.76 15.74 -1.31
C TRP A 221 -15.31 15.49 0.14
N CYS A 222 -14.20 16.12 0.56
CA CYS A 222 -13.55 15.85 1.85
C CYS A 222 -14.13 16.63 3.05
N ASN A 223 -14.88 17.70 2.81
CA ASN A 223 -15.31 18.65 3.85
C ASN A 223 -15.97 18.04 5.10
N TYR A 224 -15.65 18.58 6.28
CA TYR A 224 -16.36 18.24 7.52
C TYR A 224 -17.43 19.28 7.85
N THR A 225 -18.65 18.83 8.17
CA THR A 225 -19.68 19.65 8.80
C THR A 225 -20.30 18.88 9.98
N PRO A 226 -20.74 19.54 11.06
CA PRO A 226 -21.39 18.87 12.18
C PRO A 226 -22.61 18.03 11.77
N ASP A 227 -23.33 18.45 10.73
CA ASP A 227 -24.48 17.72 10.20
C ASP A 227 -24.10 16.37 9.56
N ASN A 228 -22.82 16.16 9.24
CA ASN A 228 -22.30 14.91 8.65
C ASN A 228 -21.78 13.92 9.71
N GLU A 229 -21.88 14.20 11.01
CA GLU A 229 -21.27 13.36 12.06
C GLU A 229 -21.73 11.88 11.98
N ALA A 230 -23.01 11.63 11.66
CA ALA A 230 -23.53 10.28 11.48
C ALA A 230 -22.86 9.56 10.30
N TYR A 231 -22.64 10.26 9.18
CA TYR A 231 -21.95 9.70 8.03
C TYR A 231 -20.51 9.33 8.38
N TYR A 232 -19.82 10.19 9.12
CA TYR A 232 -18.45 9.89 9.55
C TYR A 232 -18.37 8.65 10.46
N LYS A 233 -19.37 8.46 11.32
CA LYS A 233 -19.49 7.25 12.15
C LYS A 233 -19.74 5.99 11.32
N ASP A 234 -20.60 6.09 10.32
CA ASP A 234 -21.08 4.93 9.53
C ASP A 234 -20.12 4.51 8.40
N TYR A 235 -19.15 5.35 8.03
CA TYR A 235 -18.23 5.07 6.93
C TYR A 235 -16.75 5.18 7.35
N PRO A 236 -16.10 6.35 7.50
CA PRO A 236 -14.69 6.43 7.91
C PRO A 236 -14.38 5.77 9.27
N ASP A 237 -15.20 6.00 10.29
CA ASP A 237 -14.93 5.47 11.63
C ASP A 237 -15.18 3.95 11.70
N GLU A 238 -16.16 3.44 10.95
CA GLU A 238 -16.40 2.00 10.82
C GLU A 238 -15.27 1.30 10.04
N ILE A 239 -14.74 1.93 8.98
CA ILE A 239 -13.54 1.46 8.26
C ILE A 239 -12.39 1.26 9.22
N ILE A 240 -12.12 2.27 10.06
CA ILE A 240 -11.01 2.22 11.00
C ILE A 240 -11.24 1.21 12.13
N ALA A 241 -12.48 1.04 12.59
CA ALA A 241 -12.81 -0.01 13.56
C ALA A 241 -12.53 -1.42 13.00
N MET A 242 -12.86 -1.65 11.71
CA MET A 242 -12.53 -2.91 11.04
C MET A 242 -11.02 -3.06 10.81
N ALA A 243 -10.33 -1.99 10.41
CA ALA A 243 -8.87 -1.97 10.27
C ALA A 243 -8.16 -2.38 11.57
N HIS A 244 -8.53 -1.75 12.68
CA HIS A 244 -7.97 -2.05 14.00
C HIS A 244 -8.17 -3.52 14.37
N TRP A 245 -9.35 -4.09 14.07
CA TRP A 245 -9.61 -5.52 14.30
C TRP A 245 -8.65 -6.43 13.52
N TYR A 246 -8.36 -6.12 12.25
CA TYR A 246 -7.37 -6.91 11.48
C TYR A 246 -5.99 -6.89 12.12
N TYR A 247 -5.56 -5.70 12.55
CA TYR A 247 -4.26 -5.44 13.15
C TYR A 247 -4.10 -6.19 14.49
N ASP A 248 -5.05 -6.01 15.42
CA ASP A 248 -4.97 -6.55 16.79
C ASP A 248 -5.19 -8.06 16.87
N ASN A 249 -5.90 -8.65 15.89
CA ASN A 249 -6.23 -10.08 15.92
C ASN A 249 -5.33 -10.93 15.00
N GLY A 250 -4.31 -10.32 14.39
CA GLY A 250 -3.34 -11.05 13.56
C GLY A 250 -3.91 -11.53 12.22
N HIS A 251 -4.95 -10.86 11.72
CA HIS A 251 -5.64 -11.24 10.48
C HIS A 251 -5.12 -10.48 9.25
N LEU A 252 -3.90 -9.92 9.31
CA LEU A 252 -3.32 -9.22 8.16
C LEU A 252 -3.01 -10.18 7.01
N TYR A 253 -2.64 -11.43 7.27
CA TYR A 253 -2.10 -12.30 6.22
C TYR A 253 -2.83 -13.63 6.02
N ASP A 254 -4.00 -13.81 6.60
CA ASP A 254 -4.78 -15.04 6.49
C ASP A 254 -6.05 -14.85 5.63
N ASN A 255 -6.90 -15.87 5.58
CA ASN A 255 -8.19 -15.83 4.88
C ASN A 255 -9.34 -15.30 5.76
N VAL A 256 -9.06 -14.81 6.97
CA VAL A 256 -10.07 -14.31 7.89
C VAL A 256 -10.42 -12.87 7.51
N PHE A 257 -11.70 -12.52 7.55
CA PHE A 257 -12.18 -11.18 7.23
C PHE A 257 -13.34 -10.79 8.14
N THR A 258 -13.68 -9.50 8.10
CA THR A 258 -14.83 -8.92 8.76
C THR A 258 -15.65 -8.09 7.78
N TRP A 259 -16.79 -7.60 8.25
CA TRP A 259 -17.75 -6.84 7.48
C TRP A 259 -18.38 -5.74 8.33
N THR A 260 -19.04 -4.81 7.65
CA THR A 260 -19.75 -3.68 8.26
C THR A 260 -20.69 -4.16 9.36
N GLN A 261 -20.64 -3.54 10.54
CA GLN A 261 -21.48 -3.86 11.70
C GLN A 261 -21.27 -5.27 12.27
N ASN A 262 -20.18 -5.96 11.94
CA ASN A 262 -19.83 -7.21 12.61
C ASN A 262 -19.69 -6.98 14.14
N THR A 263 -20.20 -7.91 14.94
CA THR A 263 -20.06 -7.87 16.40
C THR A 263 -18.61 -8.05 16.85
N ALA A 264 -17.77 -8.72 16.06
CA ALA A 264 -16.35 -8.89 16.35
C ALA A 264 -15.59 -7.55 16.37
N THR A 265 -16.08 -6.54 15.64
CA THR A 265 -15.45 -5.22 15.55
C THR A 265 -16.06 -4.19 16.51
N GLU A 266 -17.09 -4.56 17.28
CA GLU A 266 -17.76 -3.69 18.25
C GLU A 266 -16.80 -3.05 19.28
N PRO A 267 -15.81 -3.77 19.85
CA PRO A 267 -14.87 -3.18 20.79
C PRO A 267 -14.04 -2.02 20.21
N TYR A 268 -13.85 -1.99 18.90
CA TYR A 268 -12.97 -1.05 18.19
C TYR A 268 -13.71 0.20 17.69
N ARG A 269 -15.04 0.26 17.82
CA ARG A 269 -15.84 1.42 17.38
C ARG A 269 -15.77 2.61 18.33
N THR A 270 -15.46 2.36 19.59
CA THR A 270 -15.30 3.44 20.59
C THR A 270 -13.90 4.03 20.42
N ASN A 271 -13.83 5.34 20.16
CA ASN A 271 -12.57 6.02 19.83
C ASN A 271 -11.76 5.30 18.74
N ALA A 272 -12.42 5.00 17.61
CA ALA A 272 -11.85 4.16 16.56
C ALA A 272 -10.42 4.56 16.13
N TRP A 273 -10.07 5.84 16.23
CA TRP A 273 -8.78 6.39 15.79
C TRP A 273 -7.66 6.38 16.85
N ASP A 274 -7.90 5.97 18.10
CA ASP A 274 -6.89 6.04 19.19
C ASP A 274 -5.62 5.21 18.88
N TRP A 275 -5.72 4.13 18.10
CA TRP A 275 -4.57 3.32 17.68
C TRP A 275 -3.81 3.92 16.48
N TRP A 276 -4.45 4.82 15.75
CA TRP A 276 -3.86 5.57 14.63
C TRP A 276 -3.27 6.92 15.09
N SER A 277 -3.69 7.42 16.26
CA SER A 277 -3.43 8.78 16.72
C SER A 277 -1.98 9.00 17.15
N ASP A 278 -1.15 9.31 16.16
CA ASP A 278 0.05 10.17 16.22
C ASP A 278 0.52 10.49 14.78
N CYS A 279 -0.36 10.31 13.77
CA CYS A 279 0.01 10.47 12.38
C CYS A 279 0.21 11.95 12.01
N SER A 280 1.15 12.19 11.09
CA SER A 280 1.40 13.53 10.53
C SER A 280 1.39 13.49 9.00
N PRO A 281 0.21 13.35 8.37
CA PRO A 281 0.05 13.40 6.91
C PRO A 281 0.72 14.62 6.30
N SER A 282 1.38 14.44 5.16
CA SER A 282 2.21 15.50 4.56
C SER A 282 2.29 15.41 3.05
N MET A 283 2.33 16.59 2.41
CA MET A 283 2.64 16.78 0.98
C MET A 283 4.13 17.05 0.71
N ALA A 284 5.00 16.78 1.69
CA ALA A 284 6.45 16.93 1.52
C ALA A 284 7.00 16.06 0.38
N GLU A 285 8.15 16.46 -0.17
CA GLU A 285 8.88 15.65 -1.14
C GLU A 285 9.24 14.28 -0.55
N ILE A 286 9.14 13.25 -1.38
CA ILE A 286 9.46 11.88 -0.98
C ILE A 286 10.97 11.70 -1.12
N THR A 287 11.67 11.68 0.00
CA THR A 287 13.05 11.20 0.05
C THR A 287 13.02 9.69 0.23
N ALA A 288 13.62 8.95 -0.71
CA ALA A 288 13.81 7.52 -0.56
C ALA A 288 14.39 7.22 0.83
N SER A 289 13.81 6.26 1.54
CA SER A 289 14.41 5.81 2.79
C SER A 289 15.83 5.32 2.49
N PRO A 290 16.86 5.74 3.26
CA PRO A 290 18.20 5.19 3.05
C PRO A 290 18.12 3.68 3.24
N ASP A 291 18.56 2.92 2.23
CA ASP A 291 18.80 1.49 2.37
C ASP A 291 19.62 1.25 3.64
N PRO A 292 19.35 0.18 4.42
CA PRO A 292 20.22 -0.20 5.51
C PRO A 292 21.63 -0.38 4.94
N VAL A 293 22.55 0.51 5.33
CA VAL A 293 23.95 0.47 4.92
C VAL A 293 24.54 -0.85 5.40
N THR A 294 24.62 -1.83 4.51
CA THR A 294 25.41 -3.03 4.73
C THR A 294 26.87 -2.61 4.67
N GLU A 295 27.52 -2.52 5.83
CA GLU A 295 28.97 -2.35 5.88
C GLU A 295 29.63 -3.44 5.02
N PRO A 296 30.60 -3.10 4.15
CA PRO A 296 31.25 -4.08 3.30
C PRO A 296 31.95 -5.14 4.16
N PRO A 297 31.78 -6.44 3.84
CA PRO A 297 32.39 -7.50 4.64
C PRO A 297 33.91 -7.41 4.55
N THR A 298 34.54 -7.37 5.72
CA THR A 298 35.99 -7.47 5.85
C THR A 298 36.44 -8.83 5.30
N ALA A 299 37.23 -8.81 4.24
CA ALA A 299 37.74 -9.99 3.56
C ALA A 299 38.58 -10.87 4.50
N ALA A 300 38.18 -12.13 4.67
CA ALA A 300 39.02 -13.17 5.27
C ALA A 300 38.87 -14.50 4.51
N GLY A 301 39.98 -14.93 3.89
CA GLY A 301 40.40 -16.34 3.82
C GLY A 301 39.68 -17.27 2.84
N THR A 302 40.33 -17.51 1.70
CA THR A 302 40.06 -18.58 0.73
C THR A 302 40.11 -19.99 1.33
N THR A 303 39.04 -20.77 1.17
CA THR A 303 39.07 -22.24 0.93
C THR A 303 37.80 -22.70 0.18
N GLU A 304 37.96 -23.29 -0.99
CA GLU A 304 36.97 -24.08 -1.77
C GLU A 304 36.93 -25.55 -1.29
N PRO A 305 35.99 -26.41 -1.77
CA PRO A 305 34.55 -26.21 -1.97
C PRO A 305 33.74 -27.31 -1.25
N THR A 306 32.48 -27.06 -0.88
CA THR A 306 31.53 -28.15 -0.60
C THR A 306 30.15 -27.78 -1.09
N ALA A 307 29.58 -28.69 -1.86
CA ALA A 307 28.33 -28.56 -2.58
C ALA A 307 27.10 -28.40 -1.67
N GLY A 308 26.13 -27.60 -2.15
CA GLY A 308 24.73 -27.69 -1.76
C GLY A 308 24.19 -26.56 -0.89
N SER A 309 23.97 -25.38 -1.48
CA SER A 309 22.92 -24.46 -1.03
C SER A 309 22.61 -23.47 -2.14
N ILE A 310 21.38 -23.52 -2.65
CA ILE A 310 20.86 -22.59 -3.64
C ILE A 310 20.40 -21.37 -2.85
N VAL A 311 21.25 -20.34 -2.78
CA VAL A 311 20.89 -19.01 -2.30
C VAL A 311 20.14 -18.35 -3.47
N PRO A 312 18.91 -17.83 -3.30
CA PRO A 312 18.29 -17.02 -4.34
C PRO A 312 19.09 -15.71 -4.47
N GLU A 313 19.66 -15.47 -5.64
CA GLU A 313 20.26 -14.16 -5.95
C GLU A 313 19.17 -13.07 -5.93
N PRO A 314 19.48 -11.85 -5.48
CA PRO A 314 18.52 -10.75 -5.43
C PRO A 314 17.96 -10.43 -6.83
N PRO A 315 16.70 -9.97 -6.94
CA PRO A 315 16.08 -9.69 -8.24
C PRO A 315 16.82 -8.56 -8.96
N TYR A 316 17.20 -8.80 -10.21
CA TYR A 316 17.93 -7.85 -11.04
C TYR A 316 17.05 -6.64 -11.42
N GLN A 317 17.62 -5.44 -11.37
CA GLN A 317 16.92 -4.18 -11.69
C GLN A 317 16.77 -4.01 -13.21
N MET A 318 15.59 -3.61 -13.68
CA MET A 318 15.37 -3.30 -15.10
C MET A 318 16.28 -2.16 -15.57
N GLY A 319 17.00 -2.40 -16.67
CA GLY A 319 18.02 -1.51 -17.21
C GLY A 319 19.44 -1.77 -16.72
N ASP A 320 19.65 -2.61 -15.70
CA ASP A 320 20.98 -2.98 -15.18
C ASP A 320 21.57 -4.14 -16.00
N VAL A 321 21.82 -3.87 -17.28
CA VAL A 321 22.27 -4.86 -18.28
C VAL A 321 23.60 -5.51 -17.87
N ASN A 322 24.46 -4.85 -17.10
CA ASN A 322 25.74 -5.39 -16.65
C ASN A 322 25.66 -6.10 -15.28
N LEU A 323 24.48 -6.16 -14.65
CA LEU A 323 24.21 -6.76 -13.34
C LEU A 323 25.10 -6.19 -12.22
N SER A 324 25.39 -4.88 -12.29
CA SER A 324 26.18 -4.16 -11.28
C SER A 324 25.34 -3.70 -10.10
N TYR A 325 24.03 -3.94 -10.13
CA TYR A 325 23.01 -3.40 -9.22
C TYR A 325 22.83 -1.89 -9.33
N SER A 326 23.22 -1.30 -10.45
CA SER A 326 23.03 0.12 -10.73
C SER A 326 22.79 0.36 -12.21
N VAL A 327 21.76 1.12 -12.56
CA VAL A 327 21.46 1.51 -13.95
C VAL A 327 22.25 2.76 -14.31
N ASP A 328 23.32 2.61 -15.09
CA ASP A 328 24.19 3.70 -15.50
C ASP A 328 24.63 3.64 -16.98
N VAL A 329 25.58 4.49 -17.36
CA VAL A 329 26.07 4.57 -18.76
C VAL A 329 26.78 3.29 -19.20
N ALA A 330 27.32 2.49 -18.27
CA ALA A 330 27.96 1.21 -18.58
C ALA A 330 26.94 0.18 -19.10
N ASP A 331 25.70 0.19 -18.61
CA ASP A 331 24.61 -0.65 -19.14
C ASP A 331 24.26 -0.28 -20.57
N LEU A 332 24.18 1.02 -20.84
CA LEU A 332 23.92 1.54 -22.17
C LEU A 332 25.05 1.18 -23.15
N VAL A 333 26.30 1.20 -22.69
CA VAL A 333 27.46 0.77 -23.48
C VAL A 333 27.42 -0.74 -23.73
N LEU A 334 27.06 -1.56 -22.73
CA LEU A 334 26.95 -3.00 -22.86
C LEU A 334 25.84 -3.38 -23.86
N LEU A 335 24.66 -2.78 -23.72
CA LEU A 335 23.54 -2.96 -24.64
C LEU A 335 23.91 -2.53 -26.07
N SER A 336 24.62 -1.41 -26.22
CA SER A 336 25.11 -0.98 -27.54
C SER A 336 26.12 -1.97 -28.15
N ARG A 337 26.95 -2.64 -27.34
CA ARG A 337 27.92 -3.64 -27.82
C ARG A 337 27.22 -4.94 -28.23
N TYR A 338 26.19 -5.34 -27.49
CA TYR A 338 25.31 -6.45 -27.86
C TYR A 338 24.64 -6.22 -29.22
N LEU A 339 24.03 -5.05 -29.43
CA LEU A 339 23.34 -4.72 -30.69
C LEU A 339 24.29 -4.63 -31.90
N LEU A 340 25.59 -4.42 -31.68
CA LEU A 340 26.63 -4.43 -32.70
C LEU A 340 27.26 -5.82 -32.92
N GLY A 341 26.83 -6.84 -32.17
CA GLY A 341 27.37 -8.20 -32.22
C GLY A 341 28.78 -8.34 -31.64
N ALA A 342 29.20 -7.38 -30.81
CA ALA A 342 30.53 -7.40 -30.19
C ALA A 342 30.56 -8.20 -28.87
N GLU A 343 29.39 -8.38 -28.22
CA GLU A 343 29.19 -9.16 -27.00
C GLU A 343 27.84 -9.87 -27.05
N GLU A 344 27.70 -10.94 -26.27
CA GLU A 344 26.44 -11.69 -26.09
C GLU A 344 25.91 -11.45 -24.68
N LEU A 345 24.60 -11.31 -24.53
CA LEU A 345 23.96 -11.19 -23.21
C LEU A 345 23.64 -12.57 -22.64
N THR A 346 23.81 -12.72 -21.34
CA THR A 346 23.23 -13.87 -20.61
C THR A 346 21.72 -13.75 -20.54
N GLN A 347 21.02 -14.85 -20.20
CA GLN A 347 19.56 -14.85 -20.09
C GLN A 347 19.05 -13.76 -19.12
N ASN A 348 19.71 -13.59 -17.97
CA ASN A 348 19.34 -12.61 -16.96
C ASN A 348 19.57 -11.18 -17.48
N GLN A 349 20.68 -10.94 -18.17
CA GLN A 349 20.99 -9.65 -18.78
C GLN A 349 20.01 -9.31 -19.91
N ALA A 350 19.61 -10.30 -20.72
CA ALA A 350 18.62 -10.10 -21.77
C ALA A 350 17.24 -9.76 -21.18
N THR A 351 16.87 -10.37 -20.05
CA THR A 351 15.63 -10.05 -19.34
C THR A 351 15.62 -8.62 -18.84
N VAL A 352 16.69 -8.13 -18.21
CA VAL A 352 16.74 -6.73 -17.73
C VAL A 352 17.05 -5.70 -18.81
N ALA A 353 17.55 -6.14 -19.97
CA ALA A 353 17.78 -5.28 -21.13
C ALA A 353 16.53 -5.02 -21.96
N ASP A 354 15.49 -5.85 -21.82
CA ASP A 354 14.18 -5.72 -22.51
C ASP A 354 13.33 -4.65 -21.82
N MET A 355 13.74 -3.40 -22.00
CA MET A 355 13.16 -2.20 -21.37
C MET A 355 11.75 -1.87 -21.86
N ASP A 356 11.34 -2.41 -23.02
CA ASP A 356 9.98 -2.29 -23.54
C ASP A 356 9.14 -3.58 -23.43
N PHE A 357 9.72 -4.63 -22.84
CA PHE A 357 9.09 -5.94 -22.58
C PHE A 357 8.52 -6.61 -23.84
N SER A 358 9.11 -6.32 -25.01
CA SER A 358 8.72 -6.91 -26.28
C SER A 358 9.11 -8.39 -26.40
N GLY A 359 9.95 -8.88 -25.49
CA GLY A 359 10.56 -10.21 -25.52
C GLY A 359 11.78 -10.29 -26.45
N THR A 360 12.21 -9.16 -27.03
CA THR A 360 13.37 -9.06 -27.93
C THR A 360 14.22 -7.86 -27.58
N VAL A 361 15.49 -8.09 -27.24
CA VAL A 361 16.42 -6.99 -26.96
C VAL A 361 16.88 -6.34 -28.27
N ASP A 362 16.39 -5.13 -28.57
CA ASP A 362 16.69 -4.41 -29.80
C ASP A 362 16.98 -2.90 -29.59
N THR A 363 16.98 -2.12 -30.68
CA THR A 363 17.27 -0.68 -30.63
C THR A 363 16.23 0.16 -29.87
N PHE A 364 14.99 -0.32 -29.70
CA PHE A 364 13.96 0.35 -28.92
C PHE A 364 14.33 0.35 -27.43
N ASP A 365 14.86 -0.77 -26.92
CA ASP A 365 15.35 -0.87 -25.54
C ASP A 365 16.48 0.10 -25.25
N LEU A 366 17.43 0.22 -26.18
CA LEU A 366 18.53 1.17 -26.07
C LEU A 366 18.03 2.61 -25.97
N VAL A 367 16.96 2.96 -26.71
CA VAL A 367 16.35 4.29 -26.65
C VAL A 367 15.67 4.52 -25.30
N GLN A 368 15.00 3.50 -24.75
CA GLN A 368 14.33 3.58 -23.45
C GLN A 368 15.33 3.69 -22.30
N LEU A 369 16.38 2.86 -22.31
CA LEU A 369 17.50 2.95 -21.36
C LEU A 369 18.18 4.33 -21.42
N ARG A 370 18.38 4.89 -22.62
CA ARG A 370 18.92 6.24 -22.76
C ARG A 370 18.01 7.31 -22.16
N LYS A 371 16.69 7.24 -22.35
CA LYS A 371 15.76 8.19 -21.74
C LYS A 371 15.76 8.08 -20.22
N HIS A 372 15.90 6.87 -19.70
CA HIS A 372 16.00 6.60 -18.27
C HIS A 372 17.21 7.30 -17.64
N LEU A 373 18.37 7.28 -18.31
CA LEU A 373 19.62 7.88 -17.84
C LEU A 373 19.72 9.41 -17.99
N VAL A 374 18.91 10.03 -18.86
CA VAL A 374 19.03 11.46 -19.24
C VAL A 374 17.85 12.28 -18.70
N ARG A 375 17.28 11.88 -17.55
CA ARG A 375 16.26 12.68 -16.85
C ARG A 375 16.80 14.05 -16.41
#